data_AF-A0A353T297-F1
#
_entry.id   AF-A0A353T297-F1
#
_cell.length_a   1.000
_cell.length_b   1.000
_cell.length_c   1.000
_cell.angle_alpha   90.00
_cell.angle_beta   90.00
_cell.angle_gamma   90.00
#
_symmetry.space_group_name_H-M   'P 1'
#
loop_
_entity.id
_entity.type
_entity.pdbx_description
1 polymer ?
#
loop_
_entity_poly.entity_id
_entity_poly.type
_entity_poly.pdbx_seq_one_letter_code
_entity_poly.pdbx_strand_id
1 'polypeptide(L)'
;YHHCPTDPDSLDGLVIPALKVALMDGTAPHINDPENPGAVDEIISLGEYWEEKEIIRHRDEIVSTNQKVGRLFQIAFSLLRQSRAAYEEWESYVQETVNRAETYRILGSLRKNVLEAGTVSKPSAPKSRHLFGSAITPKGVVNYRETLLRESSRIFFVKGQPGTGVRQMIAGIARSAEELGLFTEQYHCPYEPEEDKLDMLLIPDIQTAVVNNSPPCPFGLGNPEGIRPVAEIDLDDCIQKDAREEYRPEQADAEARSRDLLHKAVDHLARAKSAHDEIEGFYIQSMDYDRVRQKRDEVLHKILQYQ
;
A
#
# COMPACT_ATOMS: atom_id res chain seq x y z
N TYR A 1 -1.71 2.86 13.14
CA TYR A 1 -1.50 1.40 13.03
C TYR A 1 -1.30 1.07 11.56
N HIS A 2 -0.82 -0.14 11.26
CA HIS A 2 -0.52 -0.65 9.93
C HIS A 2 -1.19 -2.01 9.75
N HIS A 3 -1.95 -2.18 8.67
CA HIS A 3 -2.68 -3.41 8.36
C HIS A 3 -1.77 -4.46 7.75
N CYS A 4 -2.08 -5.74 8.00
CA CYS A 4 -1.41 -6.86 7.38
C CYS A 4 -1.90 -7.06 5.93
N PRO A 5 -1.02 -7.06 4.92
CA PRO A 5 -1.44 -7.28 3.53
C PRO A 5 -1.87 -8.74 3.27
N THR A 6 -1.38 -9.70 4.06
CA THR A 6 -1.74 -11.12 3.97
C THR A 6 -2.94 -11.48 4.84
N ASP A 7 -3.32 -10.65 5.79
CA ASP A 7 -4.58 -10.73 6.52
C ASP A 7 -5.19 -9.33 6.76
N PRO A 8 -6.03 -8.82 5.84
CA PRO A 8 -6.47 -7.42 5.87
C PRO A 8 -7.31 -7.03 7.09
N ASP A 9 -7.81 -7.99 7.87
CA ASP A 9 -8.53 -7.73 9.13
C ASP A 9 -7.60 -7.64 10.35
N SER A 10 -6.31 -7.96 10.17
CA SER A 10 -5.28 -7.95 11.20
C SER A 10 -4.33 -6.73 11.07
N LEU A 11 -3.48 -6.55 12.07
CA LEU A 11 -2.49 -5.48 12.15
C LEU A 11 -1.07 -6.04 12.24
N ASP A 12 -0.18 -5.55 11.38
CA ASP A 12 1.26 -5.84 11.45
C ASP A 12 2.02 -4.80 12.28
N GLY A 13 1.39 -3.68 12.65
CA GLY A 13 2.08 -2.70 13.47
C GLY A 13 1.25 -1.60 14.10
N LEU A 14 1.75 -1.08 15.20
CA LEU A 14 1.22 0.06 15.92
C LEU A 14 2.36 0.99 16.29
N VAL A 15 2.32 2.22 15.80
CA VAL A 15 3.24 3.29 16.21
C VAL A 15 2.47 4.24 17.12
N ILE A 16 3.04 4.55 18.28
CA ILE A 16 2.52 5.51 19.26
C ILE A 16 3.52 6.66 19.38
N PRO A 17 3.44 7.69 18.52
CA PRO A 17 4.44 8.76 18.47
C PRO A 17 4.64 9.50 19.79
N ALA A 18 3.56 9.68 20.56
CA ALA A 18 3.62 10.36 21.86
C ALA A 18 4.54 9.65 22.87
N LEU A 19 4.57 8.32 22.83
CA LEU A 19 5.42 7.49 23.70
C LEU A 19 6.75 7.12 23.05
N LYS A 20 6.92 7.42 21.75
CA LYS A 20 8.04 6.94 20.92
C LYS A 20 8.17 5.41 20.94
N VAL A 21 7.05 4.71 21.04
CA VAL A 21 6.97 3.24 21.04
C VAL A 21 6.39 2.76 19.71
N ALA A 22 6.96 1.68 19.17
CA ALA A 22 6.39 0.93 18.06
C ALA A 22 6.27 -0.55 18.46
N LEU A 23 5.15 -1.16 18.11
CA LEU A 23 4.91 -2.60 18.15
C LEU A 23 4.80 -3.07 16.71
N MET A 24 5.48 -4.16 16.36
CA MET A 24 5.51 -4.71 15.01
C MET A 24 5.36 -6.21 15.08
N ASP A 25 4.67 -6.80 14.11
CA ASP A 25 4.74 -8.23 13.88
C ASP A 25 6.16 -8.61 13.45
N GLY A 26 6.74 -9.58 14.15
CA GLY A 26 8.07 -10.12 13.89
C GLY A 26 8.05 -11.50 13.24
N THR A 27 6.89 -11.97 12.78
CA THR A 27 6.75 -13.30 12.16
C THR A 27 7.02 -13.28 10.65
N ALA A 28 7.27 -14.46 10.09
CA ALA A 28 7.50 -14.58 8.64
C ALA A 28 6.23 -14.17 7.85
N PRO A 29 6.35 -13.44 6.73
CA PRO A 29 7.59 -13.10 6.02
C PRO A 29 8.26 -11.78 6.46
N HIS A 30 7.73 -11.08 7.46
CA HIS A 30 8.13 -9.73 7.86
C HIS A 30 9.10 -9.71 9.06
N ILE A 31 9.96 -10.73 9.18
CA ILE A 31 10.86 -10.91 10.33
C ILE A 31 11.72 -9.64 10.52
N ASN A 32 11.62 -9.07 11.71
CA ASN A 32 12.42 -7.92 12.13
C ASN A 32 13.15 -8.28 13.42
N ASP A 33 14.46 -8.49 13.32
CA ASP A 33 15.30 -8.77 14.48
C ASP A 33 15.67 -7.45 15.18
N PRO A 34 15.62 -7.41 16.53
CA PRO A 34 16.12 -6.29 17.32
C PRO A 34 17.53 -5.85 16.92
N GLU A 35 17.70 -4.57 16.61
CA GLU A 35 19.04 -4.02 16.37
C GLU A 35 19.80 -3.82 17.69
N ASN A 36 19.09 -3.41 18.74
CA ASN A 36 19.63 -3.06 20.05
C ASN A 36 18.83 -3.75 21.17
N PRO A 37 18.84 -5.09 21.23
CA PRO A 37 18.03 -5.87 22.16
C PRO A 37 18.35 -5.52 23.62
N GLY A 38 17.31 -5.29 24.41
CA GLY A 38 17.39 -4.96 25.84
C GLY A 38 17.72 -3.50 26.15
N ALA A 39 18.24 -2.74 25.18
CA ALA A 39 18.48 -1.30 25.33
C ALA A 39 17.27 -0.48 24.89
N VAL A 40 16.77 -0.74 23.67
CA VAL A 40 15.57 -0.09 23.12
C VAL A 40 14.60 -1.08 22.47
N ASP A 41 15.09 -2.25 22.07
CA ASP A 41 14.29 -3.27 21.38
C ASP A 41 14.02 -4.49 22.27
N GLU A 42 12.87 -5.13 22.08
CA GLU A 42 12.47 -6.32 22.82
C GLU A 42 11.62 -7.23 21.93
N ILE A 43 11.89 -8.54 21.99
CA ILE A 43 11.01 -9.56 21.40
C ILE A 43 10.03 -10.04 22.47
N ILE A 44 8.74 -9.97 22.14
CA ILE A 44 7.69 -10.58 22.95
C ILE A 44 7.33 -11.92 22.30
N SER A 45 7.84 -13.01 22.86
CA SER A 45 7.55 -14.36 22.38
C SER A 45 6.22 -14.87 22.97
N LEU A 46 5.18 -14.95 22.14
CA LEU A 46 3.92 -15.57 22.54
C LEU A 46 3.95 -17.11 22.46
N GLY A 47 5.01 -17.68 21.86
CA GLY A 47 5.19 -19.13 21.74
C GLY A 47 5.47 -19.85 23.06
N GLU A 48 5.68 -19.12 24.15
CA GLU A 48 5.88 -19.68 25.50
C GLU A 48 4.56 -20.07 26.20
N TYR A 49 3.42 -19.75 25.58
CA TYR A 49 2.10 -19.87 26.19
C TYR A 49 1.19 -20.89 25.51
N TRP A 50 1.67 -21.72 24.58
CA TRP A 50 0.89 -22.83 24.03
C TRP A 50 1.25 -24.18 24.66
N GLU A 51 0.34 -25.15 24.59
CA GLU A 51 0.66 -26.55 24.91
C GLU A 51 1.28 -27.28 23.73
N GLU A 52 2.62 -27.37 23.77
CA GLU A 52 3.43 -27.97 22.72
C GLU A 52 3.02 -29.41 22.38
N LYS A 53 2.61 -30.19 23.39
CA LYS A 53 2.20 -31.60 23.19
C LYS A 53 0.96 -31.73 22.32
N GLU A 54 0.02 -30.78 22.41
CA GLU A 54 -1.19 -30.79 21.58
C GLU A 54 -0.84 -30.41 20.14
N ILE A 55 0.03 -29.42 19.94
CA ILE A 55 0.52 -29.02 18.61
C ILE A 55 1.28 -30.16 17.93
N ILE A 56 2.15 -30.86 18.65
CA ILE A 56 2.96 -31.98 18.11
C ILE A 56 2.07 -33.09 17.54
N ARG A 57 0.87 -33.33 18.09
CA ARG A 57 -0.08 -34.33 17.55
C ARG A 57 -0.52 -34.02 16.12
N HIS A 58 -0.52 -32.74 15.74
CA HIS A 58 -0.89 -32.26 14.42
C HIS A 58 0.33 -31.90 13.55
N ARG A 59 1.56 -32.28 13.97
CA ARG A 59 2.82 -31.90 13.31
C ARG A 59 2.80 -32.11 11.80
N ASP A 60 2.48 -33.32 11.36
CA ASP A 60 2.59 -33.67 9.94
C ASP A 60 1.56 -32.90 9.09
N GLU A 61 0.36 -32.67 9.65
CA GLU A 61 -0.67 -31.84 9.05
C GLU A 61 -0.21 -30.39 8.93
N ILE A 62 0.23 -29.77 10.03
CA ILE A 62 0.76 -28.41 10.09
C ILE A 62 1.90 -28.22 9.07
N VAL A 63 2.87 -29.13 9.05
CA VAL A 63 4.03 -29.04 8.15
C VAL A 63 3.58 -29.14 6.68
N SER A 64 2.69 -30.07 6.36
CA SER A 64 2.19 -30.24 4.99
C SER A 64 1.35 -29.04 4.51
N THR A 65 0.50 -28.50 5.39
CA THR A 65 -0.32 -27.31 5.08
C THR A 65 0.56 -26.09 4.94
N ASN A 66 1.61 -25.93 5.75
CA ASN A 66 2.55 -24.82 5.62
C ASN A 66 3.31 -24.86 4.28
N GLN A 67 3.71 -26.06 3.83
CA GLN A 67 4.30 -26.23 2.49
C GLN A 67 3.32 -25.82 1.38
N LYS A 68 2.04 -26.19 1.52
CA LYS A 68 0.96 -25.78 0.61
C LYS A 68 0.77 -24.26 0.60
N VAL A 69 0.75 -23.61 1.77
CA VAL A 69 0.70 -22.14 1.90
C VAL A 69 1.86 -21.50 1.14
N GLY A 70 3.09 -21.95 1.38
CA GLY A 70 4.28 -21.47 0.67
C GLY A 70 4.16 -21.63 -0.85
N ARG A 71 3.65 -22.78 -1.33
CA ARG A 71 3.43 -23.02 -2.76
C ARG A 71 2.37 -22.08 -3.36
N LEU A 72 1.28 -21.82 -2.63
CA LEU A 72 0.22 -20.91 -3.09
C LEU A 72 0.73 -19.48 -3.20
N PHE A 73 1.52 -18.99 -2.24
CA PHE A 73 2.18 -17.69 -2.33
C PHE A 73 3.13 -17.60 -3.53
N GLN A 74 3.95 -18.63 -3.78
CA GLN A 74 4.83 -18.66 -4.94
C GLN A 74 4.05 -18.54 -6.27
N ILE A 75 2.89 -19.22 -6.37
CA ILE A 75 2.02 -19.13 -7.55
C ILE A 75 1.43 -17.72 -7.65
N ALA A 76 0.90 -17.17 -6.55
CA ALA A 76 0.33 -15.82 -6.52
C ALA A 76 1.36 -14.77 -6.97
N PHE A 77 2.57 -14.79 -6.42
CA PHE A 77 3.63 -13.85 -6.82
C PHE A 77 4.10 -14.04 -8.27
N SER A 78 4.10 -15.28 -8.77
CA SER A 78 4.38 -15.53 -10.19
C SER A 78 3.31 -14.92 -11.10
N LEU A 79 2.03 -15.04 -10.73
CA LEU A 79 0.91 -14.45 -11.44
C LEU A 79 0.94 -12.92 -11.39
N LEU A 80 1.31 -12.33 -10.24
CA LEU A 80 1.50 -10.88 -10.12
C LEU A 80 2.60 -10.36 -11.04
N ARG A 81 3.73 -11.06 -11.17
CA ARG A 81 4.79 -10.68 -12.13
C ARG A 81 4.31 -10.76 -13.59
N GLN A 82 3.54 -11.78 -13.94
CA GLN A 82 2.97 -11.88 -15.29
C GLN A 82 1.91 -10.78 -15.54
N SER A 83 1.09 -10.50 -14.54
CA SER A 83 0.11 -9.41 -14.56
C SER A 83 0.82 -8.07 -14.81
N ARG A 84 1.93 -7.82 -14.10
CA ARG A 84 2.79 -6.65 -14.27
C ARG A 84 3.34 -6.54 -15.70
N ALA A 85 3.86 -7.62 -16.27
CA ALA A 85 4.36 -7.61 -17.64
C ALA A 85 3.27 -7.23 -18.67
N ALA A 86 2.06 -7.77 -18.53
CA ALA A 86 0.94 -7.39 -19.39
C ALA A 86 0.47 -5.94 -19.15
N TYR A 87 0.59 -5.44 -17.92
CA TYR A 87 0.32 -4.04 -17.60
C TYR A 87 1.34 -3.08 -18.20
N GLU A 88 2.63 -3.43 -18.18
CA GLU A 88 3.71 -2.64 -18.82
C GLU A 88 3.55 -2.61 -20.34
N GLU A 89 3.11 -3.73 -20.93
CA GLU A 89 2.72 -3.78 -22.34
C GLU A 89 1.56 -2.81 -22.64
N TRP A 90 0.49 -2.82 -21.84
CA TRP A 90 -0.60 -1.84 -21.93
C TRP A 90 -0.07 -0.40 -21.79
N GLU A 91 0.74 -0.14 -20.76
CA GLU A 91 1.37 1.16 -20.52
C GLU A 91 2.12 1.68 -21.76
N SER A 92 2.89 0.80 -22.44
CA SER A 92 3.69 1.17 -23.61
C SER A 92 2.85 1.73 -24.77
N TYR A 93 1.68 1.12 -25.06
CA TYR A 93 0.80 1.60 -26.13
C TYR A 93 0.26 3.00 -25.86
N VAL A 94 -0.04 3.30 -24.59
CA VAL A 94 -0.51 4.62 -24.19
C VAL A 94 0.64 5.64 -24.24
N GLN A 95 1.83 5.28 -23.78
CA GLN A 95 2.99 6.19 -23.78
C GLN A 95 3.37 6.69 -25.20
N GLU A 96 3.19 5.86 -26.23
CA GLU A 96 3.44 6.23 -27.63
C GLU A 96 2.39 7.20 -28.20
N THR A 97 1.19 7.24 -27.62
CA THR A 97 0.06 8.03 -28.14
C THR A 97 -0.19 9.32 -27.34
N VAL A 98 0.46 9.50 -26.19
CA VAL A 98 0.28 10.68 -25.33
C VAL A 98 1.03 11.91 -25.87
N ASN A 99 0.33 13.03 -26.01
CA ASN A 99 0.95 14.32 -26.28
C ASN A 99 1.70 14.83 -25.04
N ARG A 100 3.01 14.53 -24.98
CA ARG A 100 3.89 14.91 -23.88
C ARG A 100 3.90 16.41 -23.60
N ALA A 101 3.85 17.25 -24.63
CA ALA A 101 3.88 18.70 -24.46
C ALA A 101 2.64 19.19 -23.69
N GLU A 102 1.47 18.65 -24.01
CA GLU A 102 0.22 18.97 -23.32
C GLU A 102 0.20 18.41 -21.89
N THR A 103 0.69 17.19 -21.68
CA THR A 103 0.86 16.63 -20.33
C THR A 103 1.76 17.50 -19.46
N TYR A 104 2.90 17.99 -19.98
CA TYR A 104 3.78 18.89 -19.23
C TYR A 104 3.14 20.25 -18.95
N ARG A 105 2.30 20.76 -19.85
CA ARG A 105 1.53 21.99 -19.64
C ARG A 105 0.55 21.83 -18.46
N ILE A 106 -0.18 20.72 -18.43
CA ILE A 106 -1.11 20.38 -17.34
C ILE A 106 -0.34 20.17 -16.04
N LEU A 107 0.79 19.45 -16.06
CA LEU A 107 1.68 19.27 -14.90
C LEU A 107 2.10 20.61 -14.30
N GLY A 108 2.56 21.55 -15.14
CA GLY A 108 3.01 22.87 -14.69
C GLY A 108 1.89 23.67 -14.02
N SER A 109 0.68 23.62 -14.59
CA SER A 109 -0.52 24.26 -14.03
C SER A 109 -0.93 23.62 -12.70
N LEU A 110 -1.04 22.29 -12.65
CA LEU A 110 -1.41 21.55 -11.45
C LEU A 110 -0.41 21.79 -10.32
N ARG A 111 0.89 21.68 -10.60
CA ARG A 111 1.96 21.93 -9.62
C ARG A 111 1.83 23.33 -9.02
N LYS A 112 1.60 24.35 -9.85
CA LYS A 112 1.41 25.73 -9.38
C LYS A 112 0.20 25.82 -8.46
N ASN A 113 -0.93 25.21 -8.82
CA ASN A 113 -2.16 25.24 -8.02
C ASN A 113 -2.01 24.48 -6.69
N VAL A 114 -1.39 23.30 -6.72
CA VAL A 114 -1.14 22.48 -5.52
C VAL A 114 -0.30 23.28 -4.52
N LEU A 115 0.79 23.90 -4.98
CA LEU A 115 1.77 24.60 -4.14
C LEU A 115 1.44 26.09 -3.90
N GLU A 116 0.31 26.59 -4.39
CA GLU A 116 -0.09 28.01 -4.28
C GLU A 116 -0.16 28.51 -2.82
N ALA A 117 -0.58 27.63 -1.90
CA ALA A 117 -0.79 27.97 -0.48
C ALA A 117 0.52 28.19 0.31
N GLY A 118 1.69 28.02 -0.31
CA GLY A 118 2.90 28.68 0.16
C GLY A 118 4.12 27.79 0.37
N THR A 119 5.25 28.50 0.34
CA THR A 119 6.57 28.11 0.84
C THR A 119 6.61 28.30 2.34
N VAL A 120 6.71 27.21 3.10
CA VAL A 120 7.16 27.31 4.48
C VAL A 120 8.68 27.33 4.43
N SER A 121 9.29 28.50 4.62
CA SER A 121 10.75 28.62 4.74
C SER A 121 11.20 28.02 6.08
N LYS A 122 11.18 26.69 6.18
CA LYS A 122 11.74 25.95 7.30
C LYS A 122 13.23 25.72 7.03
N PRO A 123 14.13 26.08 7.95
CA PRO A 123 15.57 25.86 7.81
C PRO A 123 15.99 24.38 7.98
N SER A 124 15.05 23.44 7.95
CA SER A 124 15.31 22.01 8.08
C SER A 124 15.32 21.33 6.72
N ALA A 125 16.17 20.32 6.55
CA ALA A 125 16.13 19.46 5.38
C ALA A 125 14.70 18.93 5.17
N PRO A 126 14.21 18.87 3.91
CA PRO A 126 12.92 18.27 3.62
C PRO A 126 12.92 16.81 4.11
N LYS A 127 11.79 16.41 4.67
CA LYS A 127 11.55 15.04 5.10
C LYS A 127 10.42 14.47 4.26
N SER A 128 10.64 13.30 3.70
CA SER A 128 9.59 12.50 3.08
C SER A 128 9.31 11.28 3.94
N ARG A 129 8.06 10.83 3.93
CA ARG A 129 7.65 9.55 4.49
C ARG A 129 7.00 8.74 3.38
N HIS A 130 7.53 7.56 3.12
CA HIS A 130 7.03 6.67 2.08
C HIS A 130 6.20 5.55 2.70
N LEU A 131 5.00 5.32 2.17
CA LEU A 131 4.01 4.37 2.69
C LEU A 131 3.23 3.72 1.55
N PHE A 132 2.41 2.73 1.88
CA PHE A 132 1.36 2.23 1.00
C PHE A 132 -0.01 2.58 1.60
N GLY A 133 -0.90 3.12 0.77
CA GLY A 133 -2.29 3.42 1.16
C GLY A 133 -3.27 2.31 0.75
N SER A 134 -2.78 1.33 0.01
CA SER A 134 -3.52 0.19 -0.52
C SER A 134 -2.60 -1.02 -0.65
N ALA A 135 -3.19 -2.22 -0.74
CA ALA A 135 -2.48 -3.48 -0.89
C ALA A 135 -3.27 -4.45 -1.77
N ILE A 136 -2.57 -5.37 -2.43
CA ILE A 136 -3.18 -6.54 -3.08
C ILE A 136 -3.23 -7.65 -2.03
N THR A 137 -4.44 -8.04 -1.63
CA THR A 137 -4.69 -8.92 -0.48
C THR A 137 -5.47 -10.17 -0.90
N PRO A 138 -5.62 -11.16 0.00
CA PRO A 138 -6.59 -12.26 -0.16
C PRO A 138 -8.04 -11.82 -0.44
N LYS A 139 -8.42 -10.59 -0.08
CA LYS A 139 -9.76 -10.03 -0.34
C LYS A 139 -9.81 -9.18 -1.62
N GLY A 140 -8.77 -9.24 -2.45
CA GLY A 140 -8.57 -8.35 -3.58
C GLY A 140 -7.79 -7.09 -3.21
N VAL A 141 -7.91 -6.06 -4.04
CA VAL A 141 -7.28 -4.76 -3.76
C VAL A 141 -8.03 -4.08 -2.63
N VAL A 142 -7.36 -3.90 -1.49
CA VAL A 142 -7.90 -3.16 -0.34
C VAL A 142 -7.27 -1.77 -0.32
N ASN A 143 -8.09 -0.75 -0.08
CA ASN A 143 -7.68 0.65 -0.15
C ASN A 143 -8.12 1.40 1.10
N TYR A 144 -7.18 2.08 1.75
CA TYR A 144 -7.42 2.94 2.91
C TYR A 144 -7.07 4.40 2.64
N ARG A 145 -6.78 4.80 1.39
CA ARG A 145 -6.41 6.19 1.05
C ARG A 145 -7.48 7.20 1.47
N GLU A 146 -8.75 6.82 1.40
CA GLU A 146 -9.87 7.69 1.82
C GLU A 146 -9.77 8.07 3.30
N THR A 147 -9.37 7.15 4.17
CA THR A 147 -9.27 7.39 5.63
C THR A 147 -8.09 8.31 6.01
N LEU A 148 -7.17 8.53 5.07
CA LEU A 148 -6.00 9.40 5.24
C LEU A 148 -6.29 10.85 4.86
N LEU A 149 -7.40 11.11 4.14
CA LEU A 149 -7.81 12.46 3.77
C LEU A 149 -8.57 13.13 4.92
N ARG A 150 -8.41 14.45 5.02
CA ARG A 150 -9.17 15.29 5.96
C ARG A 150 -10.17 16.10 5.16
N GLU A 151 -11.37 16.33 5.71
CA GLU A 151 -12.42 17.14 5.07
C GLU A 151 -11.94 18.56 4.75
N SER A 152 -11.05 19.12 5.57
CA SER A 152 -10.48 20.46 5.36
C SER A 152 -9.39 20.53 4.30
N SER A 153 -8.95 19.39 3.75
CA SER A 153 -7.83 19.37 2.80
C SER A 153 -8.26 19.83 1.41
N ARG A 154 -7.36 20.54 0.72
CA ARG A 154 -7.48 20.81 -0.72
C ARG A 154 -7.11 19.53 -1.47
N ILE A 155 -8.07 18.90 -2.11
CA ILE A 155 -7.88 17.58 -2.75
C ILE A 155 -7.88 17.75 -4.27
N PHE A 156 -6.84 17.26 -4.94
CA PHE A 156 -6.72 17.25 -6.39
C PHE A 156 -6.76 15.80 -6.88
N PHE A 157 -7.74 15.48 -7.72
CA PHE A 157 -7.80 14.16 -8.36
C PHE A 157 -7.15 14.21 -9.73
N VAL A 158 -6.31 13.23 -10.00
CA VAL A 158 -5.70 13.02 -11.30
C VAL A 158 -6.02 11.60 -11.73
N LYS A 159 -6.53 11.43 -12.94
CA LYS A 159 -6.81 10.13 -13.54
C LYS A 159 -6.28 10.08 -14.97
N GLY A 160 -6.25 8.88 -15.52
CA GLY A 160 -5.73 8.57 -16.85
C GLY A 160 -5.23 7.13 -16.91
N GLN A 161 -5.21 6.55 -18.10
CA GLN A 161 -4.73 5.20 -18.33
C GLN A 161 -3.25 5.04 -17.92
N PRO A 162 -2.79 3.82 -17.60
CA PRO A 162 -1.36 3.52 -17.45
C PRO A 162 -0.59 4.09 -18.64
N GLY A 163 0.49 4.84 -18.39
CA GLY A 163 1.31 5.46 -19.44
C GLY A 163 0.99 6.91 -19.77
N THR A 164 -0.12 7.46 -19.25
CA THR A 164 -0.43 8.90 -19.36
C THR A 164 0.47 9.79 -18.50
N GLY A 165 1.17 9.22 -17.52
CA GLY A 165 2.10 9.94 -16.64
C GLY A 165 1.52 10.40 -15.31
N VAL A 166 0.34 9.92 -14.90
CA VAL A 166 -0.31 10.33 -13.63
C VAL A 166 0.61 10.15 -12.42
N ARG A 167 1.20 8.95 -12.25
CA ARG A 167 2.01 8.64 -11.07
C ARG A 167 3.31 9.45 -11.04
N GLN A 168 3.94 9.63 -12.20
CA GLN A 168 5.13 10.46 -12.38
C GLN A 168 4.82 11.94 -12.13
N MET A 169 3.62 12.40 -12.51
CA MET A 169 3.14 13.75 -12.21
C MET A 169 3.03 13.97 -10.71
N ILE A 170 2.46 13.02 -9.96
CA ILE A 170 2.36 13.10 -8.49
C ILE A 170 3.77 13.10 -7.86
N ALA A 171 4.68 12.23 -8.32
CA ALA A 171 6.07 12.19 -7.86
C ALA A 171 6.82 13.51 -8.14
N GLY A 172 6.61 14.11 -9.31
CA GLY A 172 7.18 15.41 -9.66
C GLY A 172 6.69 16.55 -8.76
N ILE A 173 5.42 16.53 -8.37
CA ILE A 173 4.85 17.48 -7.42
C ILE A 173 5.44 17.26 -6.01
N ALA A 174 5.62 16.00 -5.59
CA ALA A 174 6.25 15.66 -4.30
C ALA A 174 7.68 16.22 -4.22
N ARG A 175 8.48 16.00 -5.27
CA ARG A 175 9.83 16.56 -5.38
C ARG A 175 9.84 18.09 -5.28
N SER A 176 8.94 18.75 -6.00
CA SER A 176 8.83 20.21 -5.90
C SER A 176 8.39 20.68 -4.51
N ALA A 177 7.54 19.94 -3.79
CA ALA A 177 7.19 20.27 -2.41
C ALA A 177 8.40 20.15 -1.47
N GLU A 178 9.22 19.11 -1.64
CA GLU A 178 10.45 18.90 -0.88
C GLU A 178 11.53 19.94 -1.18
N GLU A 179 11.67 20.35 -2.45
CA GLU A 179 12.54 21.46 -2.85
C GLU A 179 12.15 22.78 -2.15
N LEU A 180 10.88 22.93 -1.79
CA LEU A 180 10.35 24.06 -1.01
C LEU A 180 10.44 23.83 0.51
N GLY A 181 11.04 22.72 0.97
CA GLY A 181 11.21 22.39 2.39
C GLY A 181 9.95 21.85 3.09
N LEU A 182 8.92 21.47 2.33
CA LEU A 182 7.68 20.92 2.88
C LEU A 182 7.84 19.44 3.22
N PHE A 183 7.19 19.01 4.31
CA PHE A 183 7.06 17.58 4.63
C PHE A 183 6.05 16.92 3.69
N THR A 184 6.40 15.74 3.17
CA THR A 184 5.55 14.95 2.25
C THR A 184 5.29 13.57 2.83
N GLU A 185 4.04 13.12 2.72
CA GLU A 185 3.70 11.69 2.84
C GLU A 185 3.38 11.17 1.45
N GLN A 186 4.24 10.28 0.96
CA GLN A 186 4.21 9.73 -0.38
C GLN A 186 3.69 8.29 -0.33
N TYR A 187 2.56 8.04 -0.99
CA TYR A 187 1.90 6.75 -1.00
C TYR A 187 2.08 6.05 -2.34
N HIS A 188 2.70 4.88 -2.29
CA HIS A 188 3.05 4.07 -3.45
C HIS A 188 1.89 3.19 -3.92
N CYS A 189 1.94 2.82 -5.19
CA CYS A 189 1.03 1.84 -5.76
C CYS A 189 1.52 0.43 -5.38
N PRO A 190 0.68 -0.46 -4.79
CA PRO A 190 1.10 -1.83 -4.49
C PRO A 190 1.40 -2.67 -5.74
N TYR A 191 0.99 -2.17 -6.91
CA TYR A 191 1.18 -2.80 -8.21
C TYR A 191 2.39 -2.22 -8.97
N GLU A 192 2.81 -0.99 -8.63
CA GLU A 192 3.97 -0.27 -9.19
C GLU A 192 4.73 0.41 -8.02
N PRO A 193 5.55 -0.33 -7.26
CA PRO A 193 6.14 0.16 -6.01
C PRO A 193 7.40 1.03 -6.22
N GLU A 194 7.75 1.37 -7.46
CA GLU A 194 8.90 2.19 -7.78
C GLU A 194 8.81 3.60 -7.18
N GLU A 195 9.94 4.15 -6.74
CA GLU A 195 9.99 5.42 -5.99
C GLU A 195 9.39 6.62 -6.76
N ASP A 196 9.48 6.61 -8.09
CA ASP A 196 8.98 7.67 -8.97
C ASP A 196 7.50 7.47 -9.38
N LYS A 197 6.81 6.47 -8.82
CA LYS A 197 5.42 6.12 -9.14
C LYS A 197 4.51 6.22 -7.91
N LEU A 198 3.99 7.42 -7.67
CA LEU A 198 3.09 7.68 -6.53
C LEU A 198 1.61 7.55 -6.91
N ASP A 199 0.84 6.90 -6.03
CA ASP A 199 -0.62 6.81 -6.11
C ASP A 199 -1.31 7.91 -5.31
N MET A 200 -0.65 8.48 -4.29
CA MET A 200 -1.16 9.61 -3.55
C MET A 200 -0.02 10.40 -2.89
N LEU A 201 -0.18 11.71 -2.80
CA LEU A 201 0.72 12.62 -2.10
C LEU A 201 -0.09 13.42 -1.10
N LEU A 202 0.33 13.45 0.17
CA LEU A 202 -0.16 14.38 1.17
C LEU A 202 0.94 15.38 1.52
N ILE A 203 0.57 16.66 1.62
CA ILE A 203 1.46 17.75 2.04
C ILE A 203 0.80 18.41 3.26
N PRO A 204 1.04 17.90 4.48
CA PRO A 204 0.32 18.33 5.69
C PRO A 204 0.49 19.82 6.00
N ASP A 205 1.68 20.38 5.76
CA ASP A 205 2.01 21.78 6.05
C ASP A 205 1.10 22.78 5.31
N ILE A 206 0.58 22.41 4.15
CA ILE A 206 -0.34 23.23 3.33
C ILE A 206 -1.71 22.56 3.15
N GLN A 207 -2.02 21.54 3.97
CA GLN A 207 -3.29 20.80 3.97
C GLN A 207 -3.76 20.40 2.56
N THR A 208 -2.84 19.89 1.73
CA THR A 208 -3.14 19.57 0.33
C THR A 208 -2.86 18.10 0.03
N ALA A 209 -3.71 17.48 -0.78
CA ALA A 209 -3.58 16.11 -1.25
C ALA A 209 -3.69 16.03 -2.77
N VAL A 210 -2.87 15.18 -3.40
CA VAL A 210 -3.00 14.82 -4.82
C VAL A 210 -3.21 13.31 -4.88
N VAL A 211 -4.27 12.86 -5.55
CA VAL A 211 -4.70 11.46 -5.51
C VAL A 211 -4.86 10.93 -6.93
N ASN A 212 -4.23 9.79 -7.21
CA ASN A 212 -4.45 9.02 -8.42
C ASN A 212 -5.79 8.27 -8.32
N ASN A 213 -6.73 8.58 -9.21
CA ASN A 213 -8.01 7.92 -9.33
C ASN A 213 -8.12 7.05 -10.60
N SER A 214 -7.04 6.36 -10.96
CA SER A 214 -6.98 5.43 -12.08
C SER A 214 -6.99 3.96 -11.64
N PRO A 215 -7.43 3.03 -12.52
CA PRO A 215 -7.14 1.61 -12.37
C PRO A 215 -5.62 1.31 -12.23
N PRO A 216 -5.23 0.15 -11.68
CA PRO A 216 -6.05 -0.95 -11.17
C PRO A 216 -6.52 -0.73 -9.72
N CYS A 217 -6.02 0.32 -9.06
CA CYS A 217 -6.39 0.70 -7.71
C CYS A 217 -7.12 2.06 -7.76
N PRO A 218 -8.38 2.12 -8.26
CA PRO A 218 -9.12 3.37 -8.24
C PRO A 218 -9.26 3.86 -6.79
N PHE A 219 -9.46 5.16 -6.63
CA PHE A 219 -9.80 5.71 -5.33
C PHE A 219 -11.20 5.20 -4.97
N GLY A 220 -11.29 4.34 -3.95
CA GLY A 220 -12.57 3.85 -3.47
C GLY A 220 -13.31 5.02 -2.82
N LEU A 221 -14.41 5.46 -3.42
CA LEU A 221 -15.36 6.37 -2.76
C LEU A 221 -16.31 5.49 -1.95
N GLY A 222 -15.85 5.05 -0.78
CA GLY A 222 -16.67 4.29 0.17
C GLY A 222 -17.78 5.14 0.77
N ASN A 223 -17.69 6.48 0.72
CA ASN A 223 -18.82 7.36 1.01
C ASN A 223 -18.61 8.78 0.42
N PRO A 224 -19.28 9.16 -0.68
CA PRO A 224 -19.05 10.44 -1.37
C PRO A 224 -19.53 11.71 -0.62
N GLU A 225 -20.06 11.61 0.60
CA GLU A 225 -20.71 12.77 1.25
C GLU A 225 -19.74 13.80 1.87
N GLY A 226 -18.46 13.49 2.04
CA GLY A 226 -17.51 14.40 2.74
C GLY A 226 -16.37 14.97 1.88
N ILE A 227 -15.95 14.27 0.82
CA ILE A 227 -14.73 14.62 0.06
C ILE A 227 -15.11 15.20 -1.29
N ARG A 228 -14.83 16.50 -1.49
CA ARG A 228 -15.01 17.19 -2.77
C ARG A 228 -13.66 17.63 -3.31
N PRO A 229 -13.22 17.14 -4.48
CA PRO A 229 -11.99 17.61 -5.07
C PRO A 229 -12.12 19.08 -5.48
N VAL A 230 -11.06 19.85 -5.27
CA VAL A 230 -10.89 21.21 -5.77
C VAL A 230 -10.78 21.21 -7.30
N ALA A 231 -10.17 20.16 -7.85
CA ALA A 231 -10.08 19.92 -9.28
C ALA A 231 -9.96 18.43 -9.58
N GLU A 232 -10.52 18.03 -10.73
CA GLU A 232 -10.31 16.72 -11.34
C GLU A 232 -9.61 16.92 -12.68
N ILE A 233 -8.51 16.20 -12.88
CA ILE A 233 -7.68 16.27 -14.08
C ILE A 233 -7.72 14.89 -14.74
N ASP A 234 -8.13 14.84 -16.00
CA ASP A 234 -8.10 13.63 -16.82
C ASP A 234 -6.96 13.72 -17.84
N LEU A 235 -5.91 12.92 -17.65
CA LEU A 235 -4.78 12.86 -18.58
C LEU A 235 -5.08 12.01 -19.82
N ASP A 236 -6.22 11.30 -19.87
CA ASP A 236 -6.65 10.67 -21.12
C ASP A 236 -6.97 11.71 -22.20
N ASP A 237 -7.27 12.95 -21.83
CA ASP A 237 -7.45 14.07 -22.77
C ASP A 237 -6.16 14.42 -23.53
N CYS A 238 -4.99 14.01 -23.03
CA CYS A 238 -3.71 14.17 -23.70
C CYS A 238 -3.43 13.08 -24.76
N ILE A 239 -4.25 12.04 -24.85
CA ILE A 239 -4.03 10.92 -25.78
C ILE A 239 -4.46 11.34 -27.20
N GLN A 240 -3.55 11.18 -28.16
CA GLN A 240 -3.80 11.47 -29.57
C GLN A 240 -4.71 10.39 -30.18
N LYS A 241 -5.97 10.76 -30.43
CA LYS A 241 -7.03 9.83 -30.88
C LYS A 241 -6.70 9.13 -32.20
N ASP A 242 -6.02 9.81 -33.12
CA ASP A 242 -5.71 9.26 -34.44
C ASP A 242 -4.58 8.21 -34.40
N ALA A 243 -3.72 8.25 -33.39
CA ALA A 243 -2.65 7.26 -33.18
C ALA A 243 -3.15 5.99 -32.44
N ARG A 244 -4.42 5.99 -31.99
CA ARG A 244 -5.00 4.95 -31.14
C ARG A 244 -5.48 3.72 -31.91
N GLU A 245 -5.90 3.87 -33.17
CA GLU A 245 -6.66 2.81 -33.85
C GLU A 245 -5.79 1.63 -34.32
N GLU A 246 -4.50 1.83 -34.57
CA GLU A 246 -3.62 0.77 -35.09
C GLU A 246 -3.39 -0.36 -34.07
N TYR A 247 -3.13 -0.03 -32.79
CA TYR A 247 -2.78 -1.00 -31.74
C TYR A 247 -3.87 -1.22 -30.69
N ARG A 248 -5.10 -0.77 -31.00
CA ARG A 248 -6.23 -0.89 -30.07
C ARG A 248 -6.54 -2.35 -29.68
N PRO A 249 -6.52 -3.34 -30.58
CA PRO A 249 -6.76 -4.73 -30.21
C PRO A 249 -5.72 -5.27 -29.24
N GLU A 250 -4.44 -4.99 -29.47
CA GLU A 250 -3.32 -5.42 -28.65
C GLU A 250 -3.35 -4.75 -27.27
N GLN A 251 -3.67 -3.46 -27.22
CA GLN A 251 -3.87 -2.74 -25.96
C GLN A 251 -4.98 -3.39 -25.11
N ALA A 252 -6.11 -3.71 -25.74
CA ALA A 252 -7.25 -4.33 -25.05
C ALA A 252 -6.94 -5.75 -24.57
N ASP A 253 -6.16 -6.52 -25.33
CA ASP A 253 -5.68 -7.84 -24.92
C ASP A 253 -4.73 -7.75 -23.71
N ALA A 254 -3.77 -6.82 -23.74
CA ALA A 254 -2.83 -6.59 -22.65
C ALA A 254 -3.55 -6.18 -21.35
N GLU A 255 -4.51 -5.26 -21.43
CA GLU A 255 -5.37 -4.87 -20.31
C GLU A 255 -6.13 -6.08 -19.74
N ALA A 256 -6.79 -6.86 -20.61
CA ALA A 256 -7.58 -8.02 -20.20
C ALA A 256 -6.71 -9.09 -19.54
N ARG A 257 -5.53 -9.39 -20.09
CA ARG A 257 -4.55 -10.32 -19.50
C ARG A 257 -4.07 -9.84 -18.14
N SER A 258 -3.69 -8.57 -18.02
CA SER A 258 -3.24 -8.00 -16.75
C SER A 258 -4.29 -8.20 -15.66
N ARG A 259 -5.55 -7.82 -15.94
CA ARG A 259 -6.66 -7.98 -15.00
C ARG A 259 -6.94 -9.44 -14.62
N ASP A 260 -6.99 -10.34 -15.60
CA ASP A 260 -7.23 -11.77 -15.36
C ASP A 260 -6.13 -12.40 -14.50
N LEU A 261 -4.87 -12.07 -14.77
CA LEU A 261 -3.73 -12.55 -13.98
C LEU A 261 -3.73 -11.99 -12.55
N LEU A 262 -4.15 -10.73 -12.36
CA LEU A 262 -4.32 -10.14 -11.03
C LEU A 262 -5.40 -10.86 -10.24
N HIS A 263 -6.56 -11.13 -10.85
CA HIS A 263 -7.63 -11.89 -10.20
C HIS A 263 -7.16 -13.29 -9.80
N LYS A 264 -6.49 -14.02 -10.71
CA LYS A 264 -5.93 -15.34 -10.40
C LYS A 264 -4.90 -15.28 -9.27
N ALA A 265 -4.10 -14.22 -9.18
CA ALA A 265 -3.16 -14.04 -8.08
C ALA A 265 -3.90 -13.86 -6.75
N VAL A 266 -4.91 -12.99 -6.71
CA VAL A 266 -5.79 -12.77 -5.54
C VAL A 266 -6.44 -14.08 -5.10
N ASP A 267 -6.97 -14.89 -6.02
CA ASP A 267 -7.56 -16.19 -5.69
C ASP A 267 -6.56 -17.14 -5.02
N HIS A 268 -5.29 -17.12 -5.43
CA HIS A 268 -4.24 -17.91 -4.80
C HIS A 268 -3.85 -17.35 -3.43
N LEU A 269 -3.84 -16.03 -3.24
CA LEU A 269 -3.68 -15.41 -1.92
C LEU A 269 -4.84 -15.78 -0.98
N ALA A 270 -6.08 -15.78 -1.47
CA ALA A 270 -7.26 -16.22 -0.73
C ALA A 270 -7.14 -17.66 -0.24
N ARG A 271 -6.69 -18.55 -1.13
CA ARG A 271 -6.44 -19.96 -0.78
C ARG A 271 -5.27 -20.12 0.18
N ALA A 272 -4.22 -19.30 0.05
CA ALA A 272 -3.08 -19.30 0.97
C ALA A 272 -3.53 -18.87 2.37
N LYS A 273 -4.30 -17.78 2.48
CA LYS A 273 -4.90 -17.35 3.75
C LYS A 273 -5.80 -18.43 4.35
N SER A 274 -6.72 -19.01 3.59
CA SER A 274 -7.59 -20.06 4.11
C SER A 274 -6.81 -21.26 4.66
N ALA A 275 -5.73 -21.67 3.99
CA ALA A 275 -4.86 -22.74 4.48
C ALA A 275 -4.01 -22.30 5.68
N HIS A 276 -3.66 -21.02 5.78
CA HIS A 276 -2.99 -20.46 6.96
C HIS A 276 -3.94 -20.41 8.17
N ASP A 277 -5.19 -20.00 7.98
CA ASP A 277 -6.22 -19.98 9.01
C ASP A 277 -6.48 -21.41 9.57
N GLU A 278 -6.39 -22.45 8.72
CA GLU A 278 -6.40 -23.86 9.14
C GLU A 278 -5.24 -24.16 10.11
N ILE A 279 -4.03 -23.68 9.80
CA ILE A 279 -2.86 -23.84 10.67
C ILE A 279 -3.05 -23.10 12.00
N GLU A 280 -3.48 -21.83 11.93
CA GLU A 280 -3.75 -21.00 13.11
C GLU A 280 -4.76 -21.65 14.06
N GLY A 281 -5.75 -22.37 13.52
CA GLY A 281 -6.73 -23.13 14.31
C GLY A 281 -6.09 -24.08 15.33
N PHE A 282 -5.01 -24.77 14.96
CA PHE A 282 -4.28 -25.67 15.88
C PHE A 282 -3.59 -24.90 17.02
N TYR A 283 -3.02 -23.73 16.71
CA TYR A 283 -2.33 -22.89 17.69
C TYR A 283 -3.30 -22.18 18.64
N ILE A 284 -4.42 -21.66 18.11
CA ILE A 284 -5.51 -21.03 18.88
C ILE A 284 -6.06 -22.00 19.93
N GLN A 285 -6.33 -23.25 19.53
CA GLN A 285 -6.85 -24.27 20.45
C GLN A 285 -5.85 -24.68 21.54
N SER A 286 -4.56 -24.53 21.28
CA SER A 286 -3.48 -24.92 22.19
C SER A 286 -3.02 -23.78 23.10
N MET A 287 -3.56 -22.56 22.94
CA MET A 287 -3.07 -21.37 23.63
C MET A 287 -3.63 -21.22 25.05
N ASP A 288 -2.75 -20.98 26.02
CA ASP A 288 -3.11 -20.54 27.38
C ASP A 288 -3.41 -19.03 27.37
N TYR A 289 -4.67 -18.70 27.13
CA TYR A 289 -5.11 -17.32 27.05
C TYR A 289 -5.03 -16.56 28.39
N ASP A 290 -5.01 -17.25 29.53
CA ASP A 290 -4.85 -16.58 30.82
C ASP A 290 -3.42 -16.04 30.96
N ARG A 291 -2.42 -16.85 30.62
CA ARG A 291 -1.02 -16.43 30.61
C ARG A 291 -0.73 -15.38 29.53
N VAL A 292 -1.32 -15.52 28.34
CA VAL A 292 -1.22 -14.48 27.29
C VAL A 292 -1.80 -13.14 27.78
N ARG A 293 -2.95 -13.15 28.46
CA ARG A 293 -3.53 -11.92 29.05
C ARG A 293 -2.62 -11.29 30.09
N GLN A 294 -2.00 -12.10 30.96
CA GLN A 294 -1.03 -11.60 31.93
C GLN A 294 0.17 -10.95 31.24
N LYS A 295 0.73 -11.58 30.19
CA LYS A 295 1.84 -11.00 29.43
C LYS A 295 1.43 -9.70 28.72
N ARG A 296 0.22 -9.64 28.15
CA ARG A 296 -0.32 -8.41 27.57
C ARG A 296 -0.36 -7.28 28.58
N ASP A 297 -0.84 -7.54 29.80
CA ASP A 297 -0.96 -6.50 30.84
C ASP A 297 0.41 -6.02 31.34
N GLU A 298 1.38 -6.93 31.44
CA GLU A 298 2.79 -6.61 31.72
C GLU A 298 3.38 -5.67 30.64
N VAL A 299 3.22 -6.05 29.36
CA VAL A 299 3.70 -5.26 28.22
C VAL A 299 3.02 -3.89 28.18
N LEU A 300 1.70 -3.85 28.39
CA LEU A 300 0.95 -2.59 28.45
C LEU A 300 1.48 -1.70 29.58
N HIS A 301 1.67 -2.24 30.78
CA HIS A 301 2.19 -1.47 31.90
C HIS A 301 3.58 -0.90 31.61
N LYS A 302 4.45 -1.68 30.94
CA LYS A 302 5.78 -1.24 30.49
C LYS A 302 5.71 -0.11 29.48
N ILE A 303 4.85 -0.23 28.46
CA ILE A 303 4.65 0.82 27.44
C ILE A 303 4.18 2.12 28.08
N LEU A 304 3.28 2.04 29.05
CA LEU A 304 2.76 3.23 29.73
C LEU A 304 3.79 3.93 30.63
N GLN A 305 4.93 3.29 30.96
CA GLN A 305 6.03 3.98 31.67
C GLN A 305 6.74 5.04 30.82
N TYR A 306 6.50 5.06 29.51
CA TYR A 306 7.04 6.06 28.58
C TYR A 306 6.15 7.30 28.43
N GLN A 307 5.06 7.42 29.21
CA GLN A 307 4.20 8.61 29.25
C GLN A 307 4.91 9.84 29.78
#